data_AF-A0A4A9N759-F1
#
_entry.id   AF-A0A4A9N759-F1
#
_cell.length_a   1.000
_cell.length_b   1.000
_cell.length_c   1.000
_cell.angle_alpha   90.00
_cell.angle_beta   90.00
_cell.angle_gamma   90.00
#
_symmetry.space_group_name_H-M   'P 1'
#
loop_
_entity.id
_entity.type
_entity.pdbx_description
1 polymer ?
#
loop_
_entity_poly.entity_id
_entity_poly.type
_entity_poly.pdbx_seq_one_letter_code
_entity_poly.pdbx_strand_id
1 'polypeptide(L)'
;MKNYHVIFSEELYFVKYPLLNFTKYGVTFEELKISTIKRLGNVFPTYRVDKRNYELKQIIKGSKSIDEMTYRINNQTDFYIVVKEVLN
;
A
#
# COMPACT_ATOMS: atom_id res chain seq x y z
N MET A 1 14.44 4.88 -11.66
CA MET A 1 14.28 4.94 -10.18
C MET A 1 13.65 6.28 -9.84
N LYS A 2 12.81 6.33 -8.81
CA LYS A 2 12.03 7.52 -8.42
C LYS A 2 11.92 7.58 -6.89
N ASN A 3 11.58 8.74 -6.36
CA ASN A 3 11.28 8.90 -4.95
C ASN A 3 9.77 8.89 -4.78
N TYR A 4 9.27 8.12 -3.81
CA TYR A 4 7.85 8.00 -3.55
C TYR A 4 7.53 8.27 -2.10
N HIS A 5 6.48 9.04 -1.87
CA HIS A 5 5.79 9.16 -0.59
C HIS A 5 4.50 8.35 -0.64
N VAL A 6 4.33 7.45 0.32
CA VAL A 6 3.20 6.52 0.40
C VAL A 6 2.43 6.77 1.69
N ILE A 7 1.14 7.05 1.54
CA ILE A 7 0.18 7.10 2.64
C ILE A 7 -0.81 5.96 2.44
N PHE A 8 -1.05 5.19 3.49
CA PHE A 8 -1.95 4.05 3.49
C PHE A 8 -2.90 4.15 4.69
N SER A 9 -4.18 3.91 4.47
CA SER A 9 -5.21 3.92 5.50
C SER A 9 -6.23 2.80 5.29
N GLU A 10 -6.92 2.41 6.36
CA GLU A 10 -8.13 1.57 6.30
C GLU A 10 -9.34 2.43 6.61
N GLU A 11 -10.45 2.20 5.92
CA GLU A 11 -11.72 2.81 6.25
C GLU A 11 -12.53 1.83 7.11
N LEU A 12 -12.79 2.23 8.36
CA LEU A 12 -13.63 1.47 9.29
C LEU A 12 -14.74 2.40 9.78
N TYR A 13 -16.00 1.98 9.64
CA TYR A 13 -17.16 2.75 10.08
C TYR A 13 -17.15 4.21 9.60
N PHE A 14 -16.81 4.44 8.32
CA PHE A 14 -16.70 5.77 7.69
C PHE A 14 -15.58 6.66 8.25
N VAL A 15 -14.64 6.10 9.01
CA VAL A 15 -13.46 6.79 9.53
C VAL A 15 -12.21 6.22 8.88
N LYS A 16 -11.34 7.11 8.37
CA LYS A 16 -10.03 6.73 7.80
C LYS A 16 -8.99 6.63 8.90
N TYR A 17 -8.51 5.42 9.14
CA TYR A 17 -7.44 5.11 10.08
C TYR A 17 -6.09 5.03 9.34
N PRO A 18 -5.12 5.93 9.63
CA PRO A 18 -3.82 5.86 9.00
C PRO A 18 -3.06 4.60 9.47
N LEU A 19 -2.56 3.83 8.51
CA LEU A 19 -1.80 2.60 8.76
C LEU A 19 -0.32 2.79 8.47
N LEU A 20 0.02 3.44 7.36
CA LEU A 20 1.39 3.68 6.93
C LEU A 20 1.54 5.10 6.41
N ASN A 21 2.67 5.71 6.73
CA ASN A 21 3.12 6.97 6.16
C ASN A 21 4.65 6.91 6.06
N PHE A 22 5.18 6.84 4.83
CA PHE A 22 6.62 6.73 4.63
C PHE A 22 7.07 7.26 3.28
N THR A 23 8.34 7.65 3.21
CA THR A 23 9.03 8.00 1.96
C THR A 23 10.09 6.96 1.62
N LYS A 24 10.24 6.65 0.33
CA LYS A 24 11.31 5.83 -0.23
C LYS A 24 12.00 6.56 -1.36
N TYR A 25 13.32 6.68 -1.26
CA TYR A 25 14.15 7.40 -2.24
C TYR A 25 14.87 6.43 -3.16
N GLY A 26 15.00 6.80 -4.43
CA GLY A 26 15.76 6.07 -5.42
C GLY A 26 15.32 4.62 -5.58
N VAL A 27 14.01 4.35 -5.70
CA VAL A 27 13.49 2.98 -5.84
C VAL A 27 12.80 2.76 -7.19
N THR A 28 12.82 1.52 -7.65
CA THR A 28 11.94 1.01 -8.70
C THR A 28 10.53 0.75 -8.14
N PHE A 29 9.57 0.53 -9.03
CA PHE A 29 8.22 0.15 -8.62
C PHE A 29 8.19 -1.21 -7.89
N GLU A 30 9.00 -2.18 -8.33
CA GLU A 30 9.08 -3.49 -7.67
C GLU A 30 9.60 -3.39 -6.23
N GLU A 31 10.66 -2.60 -6.03
CA GLU A 31 11.19 -2.33 -4.70
C GLU A 31 10.20 -1.58 -3.80
N LEU A 32 9.40 -0.66 -4.38
CA LEU A 32 8.32 0.01 -3.67
C LEU A 32 7.27 -1.01 -3.19
N LYS A 33 6.82 -1.93 -4.07
CA LYS A 33 5.87 -3.01 -3.73
C LYS A 33 6.38 -3.84 -2.55
N ILE A 34 7.62 -4.32 -2.63
CA ILE A 34 8.26 -5.11 -1.58
C ILE A 34 8.28 -4.33 -0.26
N SER A 35 8.65 -3.05 -0.31
CA SER A 35 8.72 -2.20 0.89
C SER A 35 7.36 -1.94 1.53
N THR A 36 6.32 -1.76 0.73
CA THR A 36 4.94 -1.58 1.20
C THR A 36 4.43 -2.86 1.86
N ILE A 37 4.62 -4.03 1.23
CA ILE A 37 4.18 -5.33 1.78
C ILE A 37 4.88 -5.63 3.11
N LYS A 38 6.19 -5.39 3.21
CA LYS A 38 6.94 -5.61 4.46
C LYS A 38 6.38 -4.77 5.60
N ARG A 39 6.05 -3.50 5.33
CA ARG A 39 5.45 -2.59 6.31
C ARG A 39 4.04 -3.01 6.71
N LEU A 40 3.20 -3.40 5.75
CA LEU A 40 1.86 -3.93 6.03
C LEU A 40 1.93 -5.20 6.91
N GLY A 41 2.96 -6.04 6.73
CA GLY A 41 3.21 -7.19 7.59
C GLY A 41 3.48 -6.84 9.06
N ASN A 42 4.03 -5.66 9.35
CA ASN A 42 4.25 -5.18 10.72
C ASN A 42 2.98 -4.57 11.34
N VAL A 43 2.09 -4.01 10.51
CA VAL A 43 0.82 -3.41 10.96
C VAL A 43 -0.21 -4.50 11.27
N PHE A 44 -0.27 -5.53 10.42
CA PHE A 44 -1.17 -6.67 10.58
C PHE A 44 -0.37 -7.91 10.97
N PRO A 45 -0.16 -8.17 12.28
CA PRO A 45 0.51 -9.38 12.72
C PRO A 45 -0.19 -10.63 12.16
N THR A 46 0.61 -11.59 11.73
CA THR A 46 0.26 -12.81 10.98
C THR A 46 -0.84 -13.68 11.58
N TYR A 47 -1.23 -13.43 12.84
CA TYR A 47 -2.24 -14.20 13.56
C TYR A 47 -3.70 -13.88 13.20
N ARG A 48 -3.96 -12.80 12.44
CA ARG A 48 -5.27 -12.62 11.80
C ARG A 48 -5.16 -13.01 10.34
N VAL A 49 -5.74 -14.16 10.00
CA VAL A 49 -6.10 -14.57 8.64
C VAL A 49 -7.22 -13.65 8.15
N ASP A 50 -6.94 -12.35 8.08
CA ASP A 50 -7.87 -11.39 7.51
C ASP A 50 -7.76 -11.52 5.99
N LYS A 51 -8.77 -12.14 5.38
CA LYS A 51 -8.90 -12.31 3.93
C LYS A 51 -8.61 -11.00 3.20
N ARG A 52 -9.00 -9.86 3.78
CA ARG A 52 -8.78 -8.52 3.22
C ARG A 52 -7.29 -8.17 3.13
N ASN A 53 -6.50 -8.53 4.13
CA ASN A 53 -5.04 -8.33 4.11
C ASN A 53 -4.34 -9.23 3.08
N TYR A 54 -4.81 -10.47 2.93
CA TYR A 54 -4.31 -11.36 1.88
C TYR A 54 -4.59 -10.78 0.49
N GLU A 55 -5.84 -10.40 0.22
CA GLU A 55 -6.26 -9.78 -1.04
C GLU A 55 -5.47 -8.51 -1.34
N LEU A 56 -5.30 -7.63 -0.36
CA LEU A 56 -4.48 -6.42 -0.48
C LEU A 56 -3.04 -6.76 -0.91
N LYS A 57 -2.39 -7.73 -0.26
CA LYS A 57 -1.03 -8.15 -0.62
C LYS A 57 -0.96 -8.72 -2.04
N GLN A 58 -2.00 -9.44 -2.49
CA GLN A 58 -2.06 -9.96 -3.86
C GLN A 58 -2.22 -8.84 -4.89
N ILE A 59 -3.08 -7.84 -4.61
CA ILE A 59 -3.21 -6.66 -5.47
C ILE A 59 -1.86 -5.96 -5.62
N ILE A 60 -1.18 -5.68 -4.50
CA ILE A 60 0.15 -5.03 -4.55
C ILE A 60 1.11 -5.86 -5.40
N LYS A 61 1.27 -7.16 -5.11
CA LYS A 61 2.19 -8.05 -5.85
C LYS A 61 1.92 -8.09 -7.35
N GLY A 62 0.64 -8.24 -7.72
CA GLY A 62 0.21 -8.45 -9.10
C GLY A 62 0.11 -7.18 -9.95
N SER A 63 0.16 -5.99 -9.33
CA SER A 63 0.07 -4.74 -10.05
C SER A 63 1.30 -4.48 -10.93
N LYS A 64 1.06 -3.96 -12.14
CA LYS A 64 2.08 -3.63 -13.15
C LYS A 64 2.48 -2.14 -13.15
N SER A 65 1.66 -1.28 -12.55
CA SER A 65 1.94 0.14 -12.40
C SER A 65 1.40 0.68 -11.06
N ILE A 66 1.84 1.89 -10.69
CA ILE A 66 1.31 2.61 -9.53
C ILE A 66 -0.17 2.94 -9.74
N ASP A 67 -0.56 3.33 -10.95
CA ASP A 67 -1.97 3.67 -11.27
C ASP A 67 -2.88 2.45 -11.12
N GLU A 68 -2.47 1.28 -11.62
CA GLU A 68 -3.21 0.04 -11.44
C GLU A 68 -3.32 -0.32 -9.94
N MET A 69 -2.21 -0.25 -9.22
CA MET A 69 -2.16 -0.58 -7.79
C MET A 69 -3.09 0.32 -6.98
N THR A 70 -2.99 1.64 -7.17
CA THR A 70 -3.81 2.62 -6.45
C THR A 70 -5.28 2.49 -6.81
N TYR A 71 -5.61 2.32 -8.10
CA TYR A 71 -6.98 2.10 -8.54
C TYR A 71 -7.61 0.87 -7.90
N ARG A 72 -6.93 -0.28 -7.96
CA ARG A 72 -7.47 -1.54 -7.43
C ARG A 72 -7.63 -1.49 -5.92
N ILE A 73 -6.67 -0.96 -5.19
CA ILE A 73 -6.78 -0.83 -3.73
C ILE A 73 -7.95 0.10 -3.37
N ASN A 74 -8.00 1.31 -3.95
CA ASN A 74 -8.96 2.33 -3.57
C ASN A 74 -10.42 2.03 -3.98
N ASN A 75 -10.63 1.15 -4.96
CA ASN A 75 -11.97 0.86 -5.50
C ASN A 75 -12.43 -0.59 -5.27
N GLN A 76 -11.54 -1.52 -4.89
CA GLN A 76 -11.86 -2.95 -4.75
C GLN A 76 -11.60 -3.47 -3.33
N THR A 77 -11.23 -2.61 -2.38
CA THR A 77 -10.93 -2.98 -1.00
C THR A 77 -11.39 -1.88 -0.03
N ASP A 78 -11.44 -2.19 1.27
CA ASP A 78 -11.69 -1.22 2.35
C ASP A 78 -10.44 -0.36 2.68
N PHE A 79 -9.38 -0.49 1.89
CA PHE A 79 -8.14 0.24 2.07
C PHE A 79 -8.03 1.40 1.08
N TYR A 80 -7.29 2.41 1.50
CA TYR A 80 -6.99 3.56 0.69
C TYR A 80 -5.48 3.82 0.68
N ILE A 81 -4.94 4.05 -0.52
CA ILE A 81 -3.54 4.35 -0.76
C ILE A 81 -3.40 5.60 -1.62
N VAL A 82 -2.44 6.43 -1.24
CA VAL A 82 -1.93 7.55 -2.04
C VAL A 82 -0.43 7.32 -2.23
N VAL A 83 0.01 7.32 -3.49
CA VAL A 83 1.42 7.27 -3.85
C VAL A 83 1.74 8.53 -4.63
N LYS A 84 2.63 9.36 -4.08
CA LYS A 84 3.11 10.58 -4.74
C LYS A 84 4.56 10.40 -5.12
N GLU A 85 4.90 10.68 -6.37
CA GLU A 85 6.28 10.93 -6.73
C GLU A 85 6.71 12.26 -6.09
N VAL A 86 7.86 12.28 -5.42
CA VAL A 86 8.38 13.49 -4.78
C VAL A 86 9.70 13.88 -5.43
N LEU A 87 9.88 15.17 -5.70
CA LEU A 87 11.19 15.70 -6.07
C LEU A 87 12.05 15.74 -4.81
N ASN A 88 13.33 15.40 -4.96
CA ASN A 88 14.30 15.68 -3.91
C ASN A 88 14.43 17.19 -3.70
#